data_AF-K9R2F8-F1
#
_entry.id   AF-K9R2F8-F1
#
_cell.length_a   1.000
_cell.length_b   1.000
_cell.length_c   1.000
_cell.angle_alpha   90.00
_cell.angle_beta   90.00
_cell.angle_gamma   90.00
#
_symmetry.space_group_name_H-M   'P 1'
#
loop_
_entity.id
_entity.type
_entity.pdbx_description
1 polymer ?
#
loop_
_entity_poly.entity_id
_entity_poly.type
_entity_poly.pdbx_seq_one_letter_code
_entity_poly.pdbx_strand_id
1 'polypeptide(L)'
;MKSKAATSSPTCVFGADGLFPSANFLKNAEINNMKEQSDFLSNLSDFLYPRSCYYGQFKPEYLVFNANLQEFAQRVGYISSLQTNGKISPQEAYDQIKTLWKQLKRAKKELEATSINLQSF
;
A
#
# COMPACT_ATOMS: atom_id res chain seq x y z
N MET A 1 -37.56 42.66 27.21
CA MET A 1 -38.03 42.65 25.81
C MET A 1 -36.90 42.15 24.91
N LYS A 2 -37.25 41.38 23.88
CA LYS A 2 -36.38 40.53 23.04
C LYS A 2 -35.42 41.33 22.13
N SER A 3 -34.21 40.80 21.87
CA SER A 3 -33.57 40.60 20.54
C SER A 3 -32.07 40.36 20.74
N LYS A 4 -31.52 39.16 20.49
CA LYS A 4 -31.13 38.47 19.23
C LYS A 4 -29.61 38.60 18.96
N ALA A 5 -29.00 37.45 18.73
CA ALA A 5 -27.58 37.22 18.52
C ALA A 5 -27.06 37.69 17.15
N ALA A 6 -25.75 37.95 17.05
CA ALA A 6 -24.99 37.76 15.82
C ALA A 6 -23.52 37.48 16.17
N THR A 7 -23.17 36.20 16.13
CA THR A 7 -21.79 35.70 16.05
C THR A 7 -21.23 36.04 14.67
N SER A 8 -20.21 36.89 14.60
CA SER A 8 -19.51 37.19 13.35
C SER A 8 -18.54 36.04 13.01
N SER A 9 -18.88 35.30 11.96
CA SER A 9 -18.05 34.29 11.29
C SER A 9 -16.70 34.86 10.83
N PRO A 10 -15.66 34.02 10.66
CA PRO A 10 -14.44 34.44 9.99
C PRO A 10 -14.79 34.71 8.52
N THR A 11 -14.55 35.94 8.10
CA THR A 11 -14.81 36.41 6.75
C THR A 11 -13.82 35.75 5.79
N CYS A 12 -14.29 34.82 4.98
CA CYS A 12 -13.60 34.42 3.76
C CYS A 12 -13.63 35.62 2.81
N VAL A 13 -12.46 36.21 2.56
CA VAL A 13 -12.26 37.27 1.57
C VAL A 13 -12.47 36.65 0.18
N PHE A 14 -13.63 36.88 -0.43
CA PHE A 14 -13.87 36.56 -1.83
C PHE A 14 -13.23 37.65 -2.71
N GLY A 15 -12.14 37.29 -3.41
CA GLY A 15 -11.60 38.10 -4.51
C GLY A 15 -12.57 38.11 -5.69
N ALA A 16 -12.71 39.28 -6.33
CA ALA A 16 -13.75 39.62 -7.30
C ALA A 16 -13.56 39.05 -8.73
N ASP A 17 -12.72 38.03 -8.90
CA ASP A 17 -12.48 37.42 -10.21
C ASP A 17 -13.13 36.04 -10.18
N GLY A 18 -14.36 35.94 -10.70
CA GLY A 18 -15.16 34.72 -10.79
C GLY A 18 -14.60 33.63 -11.72
N LEU A 19 -13.29 33.38 -11.67
CA LEU A 19 -12.66 32.29 -12.38
C LEU A 19 -12.85 31.02 -11.56
N PHE A 20 -13.89 30.24 -11.90
CA PHE A 20 -13.97 28.84 -11.45
C PHE A 20 -12.60 28.18 -11.67
N PRO A 21 -12.03 27.47 -10.68
CA PRO A 21 -10.79 26.75 -10.88
C PRO A 21 -10.93 25.90 -12.14
N SER A 22 -10.05 26.13 -13.13
CA SER A 22 -10.10 25.38 -14.38
C SER A 22 -10.16 23.90 -14.05
N ALA A 23 -10.93 23.12 -14.83
CA ALA A 23 -11.03 21.68 -14.64
C ALA A 23 -9.64 21.00 -14.58
N ASN A 24 -8.61 21.61 -15.18
CA ASN A 24 -7.22 21.17 -15.10
C ASN A 24 -6.58 21.40 -13.72
N PHE A 25 -6.92 22.47 -13.00
CA PHE A 25 -6.40 22.76 -11.67
C PHE A 25 -6.92 21.76 -10.63
N LEU A 26 -8.22 21.47 -10.65
CA LEU A 26 -8.82 20.46 -9.75
C LEU A 26 -8.30 19.05 -10.07
N LYS A 27 -8.16 18.68 -11.35
CA LYS A 27 -7.54 17.42 -11.77
C LYS A 27 -6.09 17.29 -11.29
N ASN A 28 -5.29 18.36 -11.41
CA ASN A 28 -3.90 18.34 -10.97
C ASN A 28 -3.77 18.23 -9.44
N ALA A 29 -4.66 18.87 -8.69
CA ALA A 29 -4.71 18.76 -7.23
C ALA A 29 -5.11 17.34 -6.77
N GLU A 30 -6.09 16.71 -7.43
CA GLU A 30 -6.47 15.32 -7.18
C GLU A 30 -5.34 14.34 -7.54
N ILE A 31 -4.66 14.54 -8.68
CA ILE A 31 -3.52 13.71 -9.10
C ILE A 31 -2.36 13.82 -8.11
N ASN A 32 -2.02 15.03 -7.64
CA ASN A 32 -0.97 15.22 -6.65
C ASN A 32 -1.34 14.57 -5.31
N ASN A 33 -2.61 14.66 -4.88
CA ASN A 33 -3.08 14.00 -3.66
C ASN A 33 -3.02 12.47 -3.76
N MET A 34 -3.39 11.89 -4.91
CA MET A 34 -3.24 10.45 -5.14
C MET A 34 -1.77 10.00 -5.14
N LYS A 35 -0.87 10.83 -5.67
CA LYS A 35 0.56 10.51 -5.71
C LYS A 35 1.21 10.59 -4.34
N GLU A 36 0.93 11.64 -3.57
CA GLU A 36 1.41 11.78 -2.18
C GLU A 36 0.93 10.62 -1.31
N GLN A 37 -0.31 10.18 -1.48
CA GLN A 37 -0.83 9.03 -0.75
C GLN A 37 -0.15 7.73 -1.17
N SER A 38 0.15 7.55 -2.46
CA SER A 38 0.89 6.38 -2.95
C SER A 38 2.33 6.33 -2.44
N ASP A 39 3.00 7.48 -2.45
CA ASP A 39 4.39 7.61 -2.01
C ASP A 39 4.48 7.40 -0.50
N PHE A 40 3.52 7.90 0.27
CA PHE A 40 3.45 7.62 1.70
C PHE A 40 3.27 6.12 1.98
N LEU A 41 2.36 5.45 1.27
CA LEU A 41 2.13 4.02 1.44
C LEU A 41 3.34 3.18 1.07
N SER A 42 4.10 3.54 0.03
CA SER A 42 5.34 2.83 -0.31
C SER A 42 6.39 3.00 0.77
N ASN A 43 6.63 4.23 1.24
CA ASN A 43 7.58 4.52 2.31
C ASN A 43 7.21 3.80 3.62
N LEU A 44 5.92 3.78 3.97
CA LEU A 44 5.43 3.05 5.13
C LEU A 44 5.69 1.55 4.99
N SER A 45 5.45 0.99 3.80
CA SER A 45 5.71 -0.43 3.55
C SER A 45 7.19 -0.76 3.70
N ASP A 46 8.11 0.06 3.17
CA ASP A 46 9.55 -0.15 3.31
C ASP A 46 10.01 -0.03 4.78
N PHE A 47 9.41 0.87 5.55
CA PHE A 47 9.68 1.02 6.98
C PHE A 47 9.18 -0.16 7.81
N LEU A 48 7.95 -0.59 7.59
CA LEU A 48 7.34 -1.70 8.33
C LEU A 48 7.94 -3.05 7.94
N TYR A 49 8.43 -3.19 6.71
CA TYR A 49 8.85 -4.44 6.11
C TYR A 49 10.31 -4.38 5.64
N PRO A 50 11.28 -4.30 6.57
CA PRO A 50 12.70 -4.20 6.20
C PRO A 50 13.16 -5.46 5.45
N ARG A 51 13.58 -5.27 4.20
CA ARG A 51 14.06 -6.36 3.33
C ARG A 51 15.52 -6.69 3.61
N SER A 52 15.81 -7.97 3.76
CA SER A 52 17.16 -8.48 3.93
C SER A 52 17.80 -8.74 2.57
N CYS A 53 19.11 -8.48 2.46
CA CYS A 53 19.87 -8.88 1.28
C CYS A 53 19.80 -10.39 1.06
N TYR A 54 19.75 -10.79 -0.21
CA TYR A 54 19.82 -12.19 -0.60
C TYR A 54 21.27 -12.64 -0.73
N TYR A 55 21.67 -13.65 0.04
CA TYR A 55 23.04 -14.19 0.04
C TYR A 55 23.15 -15.57 -0.62
N GLY A 56 22.10 -16.02 -1.32
CA GLY A 56 22.10 -17.30 -2.03
C GLY A 56 22.72 -17.22 -3.43
N GLN A 57 22.56 -18.31 -4.20
CA GLN A 57 23.07 -18.37 -5.57
C GLN A 57 22.43 -17.29 -6.45
N PHE A 58 23.25 -16.56 -7.20
CA PHE A 58 22.76 -15.52 -8.09
C PHE A 58 22.03 -16.13 -9.29
N LYS A 59 20.70 -16.07 -9.25
CA LYS A 59 19.79 -16.29 -10.39
C LYS A 59 18.65 -15.28 -10.31
N PRO A 60 18.25 -14.63 -11.42
CA PRO A 60 17.15 -13.67 -11.40
C PRO A 60 15.87 -14.22 -10.76
N GLU A 61 15.54 -15.48 -11.04
CA GLU A 61 14.35 -16.15 -10.50
C GLU A 61 14.43 -16.32 -8.98
N TYR A 62 15.63 -16.58 -8.46
CA TYR A 62 15.84 -16.74 -7.02
C TYR A 62 15.75 -15.41 -6.29
N LEU A 63 16.22 -14.32 -6.90
CA LEU A 63 16.07 -12.98 -6.35
C LEU A 63 14.60 -12.56 -6.28
N VAL A 64 13.87 -12.76 -7.38
CA VAL A 64 12.43 -12.43 -7.44
C VAL A 64 11.64 -13.31 -6.47
N PHE A 65 11.90 -14.62 -6.42
CA PHE A 65 11.23 -15.51 -5.48
C PHE A 65 11.54 -15.16 -4.02
N ASN A 66 12.81 -14.84 -3.71
CA ASN A 66 13.21 -14.39 -2.39
C ASN A 66 12.47 -13.10 -1.98
N ALA A 67 12.30 -12.13 -2.88
CA ALA A 67 11.53 -10.92 -2.57
C ALA A 67 10.08 -11.25 -2.16
N ASN A 68 9.40 -12.12 -2.93
CA ASN A 68 8.05 -12.60 -2.60
C ASN A 68 8.00 -13.36 -1.27
N LEU A 69 9.03 -14.17 -0.99
CA LEU A 69 9.12 -14.94 0.25
C LEU A 69 9.32 -14.04 1.48
N GLN A 70 10.15 -13.00 1.35
CA GLN A 70 10.37 -12.02 2.41
C GLN A 70 9.10 -11.25 2.72
N GLU A 71 8.37 -10.78 1.70
CA GLU A 71 7.09 -10.10 1.89
C GLU A 71 6.08 -11.01 2.61
N PHE A 72 5.98 -12.28 2.18
CA PHE A 72 5.12 -13.27 2.83
C PHE A 72 5.49 -13.42 4.32
N ALA A 73 6.76 -13.66 4.64
CA ALA A 73 7.21 -13.89 6.01
C ALA A 73 6.93 -12.68 6.92
N GLN A 74 7.20 -11.48 6.42
CA GLN A 74 6.95 -10.25 7.14
C GLN A 74 5.46 -10.04 7.42
N ARG A 75 4.59 -10.15 6.40
CA ARG A 75 3.14 -9.99 6.58
C ARG A 75 2.58 -11.02 7.56
N VAL A 76 3.01 -12.28 7.49
CA VAL A 76 2.63 -13.33 8.45
C VAL A 76 3.06 -12.95 9.87
N GLY A 77 4.27 -12.42 10.05
CA GLY A 77 4.74 -11.90 11.33
C GLY A 77 3.80 -10.82 11.90
N TYR A 78 3.45 -9.82 11.10
CA TYR A 78 2.53 -8.75 11.54
C TYR A 78 1.14 -9.26 11.87
N ILE A 79 0.56 -10.13 11.05
CA ILE A 79 -0.75 -10.75 11.32
C ILE A 79 -0.70 -11.49 12.67
N SER A 80 0.37 -12.26 12.90
CA SER A 80 0.54 -13.02 14.14
C SER A 80 0.68 -12.09 15.35
N SER A 81 1.41 -10.98 15.21
CA SER A 81 1.51 -9.95 16.25
C SER A 81 0.18 -9.24 16.51
N LEU A 82 -0.61 -8.95 15.47
CA LEU A 82 -1.94 -8.34 15.62
C LEU A 82 -2.90 -9.28 16.36
N GLN A 83 -2.86 -10.56 16.03
CA GLN A 83 -3.65 -11.58 16.71
C GLN A 83 -3.22 -11.74 18.17
N THR A 84 -1.92 -11.79 18.44
CA THR A 84 -1.37 -11.88 19.80
C THR A 84 -1.78 -10.67 20.66
N ASN A 85 -1.83 -9.49 20.06
CA ASN A 85 -2.32 -8.26 20.70
C ASN A 85 -3.86 -8.14 20.75
N GLY A 86 -4.59 -9.17 20.30
CA GLY A 86 -6.05 -9.22 20.32
C GLY A 86 -6.74 -8.25 19.35
N LYS A 87 -6.03 -7.72 18.35
CA LYS A 87 -6.58 -6.77 17.36
C LYS A 87 -7.43 -7.47 16.30
N ILE A 88 -7.10 -8.72 16.00
CA ILE A 88 -7.83 -9.57 15.06
C ILE A 88 -8.09 -10.93 15.71
N SER A 89 -9.13 -11.61 15.26
CA SER A 89 -9.45 -12.95 15.79
C SER A 89 -8.46 -14.00 15.27
N PRO A 90 -8.29 -15.14 15.97
CA PRO A 90 -7.48 -16.26 15.47
C PRO A 90 -7.95 -16.77 14.10
N GLN A 91 -9.27 -16.81 13.89
CA GLN A 91 -9.86 -17.25 12.62
C GLN A 91 -9.51 -16.29 11.48
N GLU A 92 -9.65 -14.99 11.73
CA GLU A 92 -9.31 -13.96 10.75
C GLU A 92 -7.82 -14.00 10.40
N ALA A 93 -6.94 -14.13 11.40
CA ALA A 93 -5.51 -14.28 11.18
C ALA A 93 -5.20 -15.50 10.29
N TYR A 94 -5.84 -16.64 10.56
CA TYR A 94 -5.69 -17.86 9.75
C TYR A 94 -6.12 -17.65 8.29
N ASP A 95 -7.27 -17.02 8.06
CA ASP A 95 -7.79 -16.78 6.71
C ASP A 95 -6.93 -15.79 5.91
N GLN A 96 -6.38 -14.76 6.58
CA GLN A 96 -5.41 -13.85 5.98
C GLN A 96 -4.11 -14.57 5.60
N ILE A 97 -3.53 -15.36 6.50
CA ILE A 97 -2.30 -16.14 6.23
C ILE A 97 -2.53 -17.13 5.08
N LYS A 98 -3.69 -17.79 5.05
CA LYS A 98 -4.08 -18.70 3.95
C LYS A 98 -4.15 -17.98 2.61
N THR A 99 -4.60 -16.73 2.59
CA THR A 99 -4.63 -15.91 1.39
C THR A 99 -3.22 -15.54 0.92
N LEU A 100 -2.34 -15.14 1.83
CA LEU A 100 -0.93 -14.87 1.54
C LEU A 100 -0.23 -16.11 0.99
N TRP A 101 -0.49 -17.29 1.56
CA TRP A 101 0.08 -18.55 1.06
C TRP A 101 -0.36 -18.85 -0.38
N LYS A 102 -1.63 -18.59 -0.72
CA LYS A 102 -2.12 -18.74 -2.10
C LYS A 102 -1.40 -17.77 -3.06
N GLN A 103 -1.10 -16.54 -2.62
CA GLN A 103 -0.34 -15.58 -3.42
C GLN A 103 1.10 -16.06 -3.65
N LEU A 104 1.80 -16.50 -2.60
CA LEU A 104 3.16 -17.03 -2.71
C LEU A 104 3.24 -18.24 -3.67
N LYS A 105 2.26 -19.15 -3.59
CA LYS A 105 2.16 -20.28 -4.52
C LYS A 105 1.99 -19.85 -5.98
N ARG A 106 1.22 -18.78 -6.24
CA ARG A 106 1.05 -18.24 -7.60
C ARG A 106 2.35 -17.64 -8.10
N ALA A 107 3.03 -16.83 -7.30
CA ALA A 107 4.33 -16.25 -7.65
C ALA A 107 5.36 -17.33 -8.02
N LYS A 108 5.42 -18.43 -7.25
CA LYS A 108 6.30 -19.58 -7.57
C LYS A 108 5.98 -20.17 -8.95
N LYS A 109 4.70 -20.39 -9.24
CA LYS A 109 4.26 -20.99 -10.50
C LYS A 109 4.53 -20.07 -11.70
N GLU A 110 4.33 -18.77 -11.54
CA GLU A 110 4.60 -17.77 -12.58
C GLU A 110 6.09 -17.69 -12.92
N LEU A 111 6.96 -17.79 -11.91
CA LEU A 111 8.41 -17.87 -12.11
C LEU A 111 8.81 -19.14 -12.87
N GLU A 112 8.29 -20.30 -12.47
CA GLU A 112 8.52 -21.56 -13.18
C GLU A 112 8.06 -21.49 -14.65
N ALA A 113 6.89 -20.89 -14.92
CA ALA A 113 6.40 -20.69 -16.28
C ALA A 113 7.30 -19.74 -17.09
N THR A 114 7.85 -18.70 -16.46
CA THR A 114 8.76 -17.74 -17.11
C THR A 114 10.11 -18.37 -17.44
N SER A 115 10.67 -19.18 -16.53
CA SER A 115 11.91 -19.92 -16.76
C SER A 115 11.80 -20.90 -17.94
N ILE A 116 10.62 -21.48 -18.18
CA ILE A 116 10.40 -22.39 -19.32
C ILE A 116 10.42 -21.63 -20.66
N ASN A 117 9.90 -20.40 -20.72
CA ASN A 117 9.82 -19.62 -21.95
C ASN A 117 11.17 -18.99 -22.39
N LEU A 118 12.15 -18.88 -21.48
CA LEU A 118 13.49 -18.38 -21.80
C LEU A 118 14.43 -19.46 -22.37
N GLN A 119 14.02 -20.73 -22.39
CA GLN A 119 14.80 -21.85 -22.95
C GLN A 119 14.42 -22.20 -24.40
N SER A 120 13.43 -21.51 -24.98
CA SER A 120 12.87 -21.78 -26.32
C SER A 120 13.25 -20.75 -27.38
N PHE A 121 14.31 -19.96 -27.16
CA PHE A 121 14.87 -19.02 -28.13
C PHE A 121 16.36 -19.25 -28.33
#